data_AF-A0AAU8MU03-F1
#
_entry.id   AF-A0AAU8MU03-F1
#
_cell.length_a   1.000
_cell.length_b   1.000
_cell.length_c   1.000
_cell.angle_alpha   90.00
_cell.angle_beta   90.00
_cell.angle_gamma   90.00
#
_symmetry.space_group_name_H-M   'P 1'
#
loop_
_entity.id
_entity.type
_entity.pdbx_description
1 polymer ?
#
loop_
_entity_poly.entity_id
_entity_poly.type
_entity_poly.pdbx_seq_one_letter_code
_entity_poly.pdbx_strand_id
1 'polypeptide(L)'
;MSKSTESQAHGGTPTMSKLKTLCASLLLLAAPALAGAAEAPGLRITYLVYSGRPNPELTVTDPASLRAIESRLADALAAPAKSGAAAEPVLGYNGILIEHVGGPAAKASPQPLTIKGREVRIDTAPASAFKAATATTRVSAAAGDLEAMLLKLGHKRGALDAKTLDVLLDQP
;
A
#
# COMPACT_ATOMS: atom_id res chain seq x y z
N MET A 1 -68.10 -21.89 -26.18
CA MET A 1 -68.47 -21.54 -27.56
C MET A 1 -69.12 -20.16 -27.54
N SER A 2 -68.60 -19.25 -28.38
CA SER A 2 -69.18 -17.98 -28.90
C SER A 2 -69.64 -16.90 -27.90
N LYS A 3 -68.89 -15.80 -27.73
CA LYS A 3 -68.77 -14.55 -28.55
C LYS A 3 -69.87 -13.51 -28.26
N SER A 4 -69.46 -12.29 -27.86
CA SER A 4 -69.88 -10.95 -28.35
C SER A 4 -69.28 -9.88 -27.40
N THR A 5 -68.25 -9.10 -27.76
CA THR A 5 -68.19 -7.79 -28.49
C THR A 5 -68.94 -6.61 -27.86
N GLU A 6 -68.22 -5.47 -27.81
CA GLU A 6 -68.71 -4.06 -27.84
C GLU A 6 -69.36 -3.49 -26.55
N SER A 7 -69.35 -2.20 -26.19
CA SER A 7 -68.87 -0.96 -26.81
C SER A 7 -68.83 0.18 -25.76
N GLN A 8 -67.92 1.14 -25.99
CA GLN A 8 -67.92 2.59 -25.74
C GLN A 8 -68.74 3.31 -24.62
N ALA A 9 -67.98 4.11 -23.85
CA ALA A 9 -68.00 5.58 -23.69
C ALA A 9 -69.30 6.36 -23.36
N HIS A 10 -69.28 7.06 -22.22
CA HIS A 10 -69.67 8.47 -21.97
C HIS A 10 -69.55 8.67 -20.44
N GLY A 11 -69.05 9.75 -19.85
CA GLY A 11 -68.98 11.16 -20.21
C GLY A 11 -69.21 11.92 -18.90
N GLY A 12 -68.47 12.99 -18.62
CA GLY A 12 -68.73 13.83 -17.43
C GLY A 12 -67.52 14.58 -16.91
N THR A 13 -67.20 15.72 -17.53
CA THR A 13 -66.49 16.82 -16.87
C THR A 13 -67.38 17.42 -15.77
N PRO A 14 -66.84 17.96 -14.67
CA PRO A 14 -66.70 19.42 -14.66
C PRO A 14 -65.58 20.01 -13.79
N THR A 15 -65.27 21.27 -14.12
CA THR A 15 -64.99 22.40 -13.22
C THR A 15 -63.72 22.46 -12.35
N MET A 16 -62.94 23.50 -12.68
CA MET A 16 -62.43 24.57 -11.82
C MET A 16 -61.42 24.25 -10.70
N SER A 17 -60.44 25.16 -10.70
CA SER A 17 -59.89 25.85 -9.53
C SER A 17 -58.63 25.26 -8.90
N LYS A 18 -57.56 26.05 -9.06
CA LYS A 18 -56.48 26.30 -8.08
C LYS A 18 -55.60 25.07 -7.82
N LEU A 19 -54.28 25.19 -7.88
CA LEU A 19 -53.53 25.95 -6.89
C LEU A 19 -52.07 25.98 -7.37
N LYS A 20 -51.42 27.13 -7.20
CA LYS A 20 -49.99 27.32 -7.45
C LYS A 20 -49.21 26.34 -6.56
N THR A 21 -48.72 25.24 -7.13
CA THR A 21 -47.76 24.38 -6.43
C THR A 21 -46.37 24.98 -6.61
N LEU A 22 -45.90 25.58 -5.52
CA LEU A 22 -44.53 26.04 -5.33
C LEU A 22 -43.61 24.81 -5.45
N CYS A 23 -42.90 24.66 -6.57
CA CYS A 23 -41.84 23.66 -6.69
C CYS A 23 -40.66 24.08 -5.81
N ALA A 24 -40.66 23.62 -4.56
CA ALA A 24 -39.47 23.57 -3.73
C ALA A 24 -38.46 22.64 -4.40
N SER A 25 -37.58 23.21 -5.20
CA SER A 25 -36.47 22.49 -5.84
C SER A 25 -35.45 22.19 -4.74
N LEU A 26 -35.51 20.96 -4.23
CA LEU A 26 -34.52 20.37 -3.35
C LEU A 26 -33.19 20.32 -4.12
N LEU A 27 -32.33 21.32 -3.91
CA LEU A 27 -30.95 21.29 -4.39
C LEU A 27 -30.24 20.16 -3.63
N LEU A 28 -30.21 19.00 -4.27
CA LEU A 28 -29.41 17.86 -3.92
C LEU A 28 -27.95 18.27 -4.04
N LEU A 29 -27.37 18.78 -2.94
CA LEU A 29 -25.94 19.03 -2.84
C LEU A 29 -25.25 17.67 -2.87
N ALA A 30 -24.85 17.24 -4.06
CA ALA A 30 -23.90 16.16 -4.25
C ALA A 30 -22.55 16.64 -3.67
N ALA A 31 -22.37 16.48 -2.37
CA ALA A 31 -21.07 16.59 -1.76
C ALA A 31 -20.21 15.47 -2.35
N PRO A 32 -19.01 15.76 -2.92
CA PRO A 32 -18.07 14.72 -3.23
C PRO A 32 -17.66 14.11 -1.90
N ALA A 33 -18.10 12.87 -1.66
CA ALA A 33 -17.49 12.01 -0.68
C ALA A 33 -16.07 11.71 -1.16
N LEU A 34 -15.15 12.67 -1.01
CA LEU A 34 -13.79 12.34 -0.60
C LEU A 34 -13.91 11.84 0.85
N ALA A 35 -14.51 10.65 0.99
CA ALA A 35 -14.22 9.80 2.10
C ALA A 35 -12.71 9.58 2.01
N GLY A 36 -11.96 10.27 2.86
CA GLY A 36 -10.64 9.81 3.26
C GLY A 36 -10.86 8.41 3.77
N ALA A 37 -10.62 7.42 2.89
CA ALA A 37 -10.50 6.04 3.30
C ALA A 37 -9.44 6.06 4.37
N ALA A 38 -9.84 5.88 5.63
CA ALA A 38 -8.89 5.65 6.70
C ALA A 38 -8.05 4.46 6.23
N GLU A 39 -6.82 4.75 5.81
CA GLU A 39 -5.98 3.82 5.09
C GLU A 39 -5.84 2.58 5.97
N ALA A 40 -6.36 1.45 5.48
CA ALA A 40 -6.34 0.21 6.23
C ALA A 40 -4.89 -0.12 6.59
N PRO A 41 -4.61 -0.57 7.83
CA PRO A 41 -3.25 -0.85 8.26
C PRO A 41 -2.60 -1.89 7.34
N GLY A 42 -1.36 -1.65 6.95
CA GLY A 42 -0.61 -2.51 6.06
C GLY A 42 0.87 -2.18 6.04
N LEU A 43 1.58 -2.89 5.17
CA LEU A 43 2.99 -2.65 4.87
C LEU A 43 3.13 -2.30 3.39
N ARG A 44 3.73 -1.16 3.06
CA ARG A 44 4.24 -0.89 1.72
C ARG A 44 5.65 -1.46 1.63
N ILE A 45 5.88 -2.24 0.59
CA ILE A 45 7.12 -2.95 0.31
C ILE A 45 7.63 -2.46 -1.03
N THR A 46 8.79 -1.81 -1.04
CA THR A 46 9.41 -1.26 -2.24
C THR A 46 10.72 -1.99 -2.51
N TYR A 47 10.84 -2.59 -3.69
CA TYR A 47 12.05 -3.29 -4.12
C TYR A 47 13.02 -2.28 -4.73
N LEU A 48 14.10 -1.97 -4.02
CA LEU A 48 15.05 -0.93 -4.41
C LEU A 48 15.98 -1.46 -5.51
N VAL A 49 15.59 -1.24 -6.77
CA VAL A 49 16.35 -1.67 -7.95
C VAL A 49 16.74 -0.44 -8.75
N TYR A 50 17.90 0.13 -8.41
CA TYR A 50 18.42 1.34 -9.04
C TYR A 50 18.85 1.03 -10.48
N SER A 51 17.95 1.29 -11.43
CA SER A 51 18.08 0.90 -12.84
C SER A 51 17.63 1.99 -13.82
N GLY A 52 17.30 3.19 -13.33
CA GLY A 52 16.69 4.26 -14.12
C GLY A 52 15.18 4.07 -14.37
N ARG A 53 14.59 2.97 -13.92
CA ARG A 53 13.13 2.75 -13.89
C ARG A 53 12.56 3.01 -12.49
N PRO A 54 11.24 3.27 -12.38
CA PRO A 54 10.56 3.25 -11.08
C PRO A 54 10.77 1.91 -10.36
N ASN A 55 10.95 1.98 -9.03
CA ASN A 55 11.06 0.79 -8.19
C ASN A 55 9.73 0.04 -8.15
N PRO A 56 9.72 -1.29 -8.30
CA PRO A 56 8.52 -2.07 -8.06
C PRO A 56 8.06 -1.95 -6.60
N GLU A 57 6.75 -1.90 -6.40
CA GLU A 57 6.15 -1.80 -5.07
C GLU A 57 4.95 -2.74 -4.93
N LEU A 58 4.66 -3.14 -3.70
CA LEU A 58 3.43 -3.82 -3.34
C LEU A 58 2.96 -3.38 -1.95
N THR A 59 1.64 -3.41 -1.75
CA THR A 59 1.04 -3.18 -0.43
C THR A 59 0.49 -4.50 0.12
N VAL A 60 0.94 -4.88 1.31
CA VAL A 60 0.44 -6.03 2.05
C VAL A 60 -0.59 -5.56 3.07
N THR A 61 -1.81 -6.06 2.96
CA THR A 61 -2.90 -5.78 3.90
C THR A 61 -3.51 -7.04 4.50
N ASP A 62 -3.17 -8.23 3.98
CA ASP A 62 -3.75 -9.47 4.49
C ASP A 62 -3.14 -9.83 5.87
N PRO A 63 -3.98 -10.17 6.88
CA PRO A 63 -3.49 -10.34 8.25
C PRO A 63 -2.47 -11.46 8.43
N ALA A 64 -2.53 -12.51 7.62
CA ALA A 64 -1.62 -13.64 7.72
C ALA A 64 -0.21 -13.25 7.25
N SER A 65 -0.10 -12.57 6.11
CA SER A 65 1.18 -12.09 5.59
C SER A 65 1.75 -11.00 6.48
N LEU A 66 0.92 -10.06 6.97
CA LEU A 66 1.36 -9.05 7.93
C LEU A 66 2.00 -9.68 9.17
N ARG A 67 1.31 -10.63 9.83
CA ARG A 67 1.88 -11.32 11.00
C ARG A 67 3.18 -12.05 10.68
N ALA A 68 3.27 -12.70 9.53
CA ALA A 68 4.46 -13.45 9.14
C ALA A 68 5.67 -12.55 8.89
N ILE A 69 5.45 -11.37 8.29
CA ILE A 69 6.47 -10.35 8.04
C ILE A 69 6.90 -9.70 9.35
N GLU A 70 5.95 -9.24 10.16
CA GLU A 70 6.21 -8.57 11.44
C GLU A 70 6.96 -9.47 12.42
N SER A 71 6.61 -10.76 12.49
CA SER A 71 7.33 -11.72 13.34
C SER A 71 8.80 -11.81 12.97
N ARG A 72 9.12 -11.95 11.67
CA ARG A 72 10.51 -12.03 11.20
C ARG A 72 11.24 -10.71 11.34
N LEU A 73 10.53 -9.60 11.17
CA LEU A 73 11.09 -8.28 11.38
C LEU A 73 11.46 -8.07 12.85
N ALA A 74 10.60 -8.47 13.78
CA ALA A 74 10.89 -8.45 15.21
C ALA A 74 12.11 -9.31 15.56
N ASP A 75 12.19 -10.53 15.02
CA ASP A 75 13.34 -11.42 15.21
C ASP A 75 14.63 -10.80 14.65
N ALA A 76 14.57 -10.15 13.49
CA ALA A 76 15.71 -9.48 12.89
C ALA A 76 16.15 -8.23 13.69
N LEU A 77 15.19 -7.50 14.27
CA LEU A 77 15.44 -6.32 15.09
C LEU A 77 15.95 -6.64 16.51
N ALA A 78 15.77 -7.88 16.98
CA ALA A 78 16.30 -8.36 18.26
C ALA A 78 17.84 -8.50 18.26
N ALA A 79 18.48 -8.54 17.08
CA ALA A 79 19.93 -8.58 16.98
C ALA A 79 20.58 -7.26 17.44
N PRO A 80 21.83 -7.30 17.94
CA PRO A 80 22.54 -6.09 18.38
C PRO A 80 22.65 -5.04 17.28
N ALA A 81 22.38 -3.79 17.66
CA ALA A 81 22.46 -2.63 16.79
C ALA A 81 23.88 -2.07 16.72
N LYS A 82 24.35 -1.77 15.51
CA LYS A 82 25.59 -1.02 15.25
C LYS A 82 25.27 0.26 14.50
N SER A 83 25.63 1.40 15.07
CA SER A 83 25.52 2.70 14.39
C SER A 83 26.73 2.94 13.49
N GLY A 84 26.49 3.54 12.32
CA GLY A 84 27.55 3.86 11.37
C GLY A 84 27.07 4.77 10.24
N ALA A 85 27.93 4.95 9.24
CA ALA A 85 27.55 5.63 8.01
C ALA A 85 26.48 4.79 7.28
N ALA A 86 25.48 5.47 6.72
CA ALA A 86 24.54 4.82 5.81
C ALA A 86 25.26 4.39 4.54
N ALA A 87 24.91 3.22 4.00
CA ALA A 87 25.49 2.73 2.75
C ALA A 87 25.09 3.64 1.58
N GLU A 88 26.04 3.92 0.69
CA GLU A 88 25.74 4.63 -0.55
C GLU A 88 24.95 3.74 -1.52
N PRO A 89 23.92 4.27 -2.20
CA PRO A 89 23.19 3.51 -3.21
C PRO A 89 24.11 3.13 -4.38
N VAL A 90 24.07 1.86 -4.78
CA VAL A 90 24.81 1.33 -5.94
C VAL A 90 23.87 1.04 -7.10
N LEU A 91 24.40 0.93 -8.31
CA LEU A 91 23.61 0.45 -9.45
C LEU A 91 23.12 -0.99 -9.19
N GLY A 92 21.85 -1.27 -9.50
CA GLY A 92 21.24 -2.58 -9.27
C GLY A 92 20.50 -2.67 -7.94
N TYR A 93 20.57 -3.83 -7.29
CA TYR A 93 19.76 -4.14 -6.12
C TYR A 93 20.32 -3.54 -4.83
N ASN A 94 19.50 -2.74 -4.14
CA ASN A 94 19.84 -2.04 -2.90
C ASN A 94 19.03 -2.53 -1.69
N GLY A 95 18.27 -3.60 -1.85
CA GLY A 95 17.44 -4.18 -0.79
C GLY A 95 15.95 -3.90 -0.96
N ILE A 96 15.22 -4.11 0.12
CA ILE A 96 13.77 -3.97 0.21
C ILE A 96 13.45 -2.95 1.29
N LEU A 97 12.75 -1.89 0.91
CA LEU A 97 12.22 -0.91 1.85
C LEU A 97 10.87 -1.40 2.39
N ILE A 98 10.71 -1.37 3.70
CA ILE A 98 9.46 -1.68 4.40
C ILE A 98 8.98 -0.41 5.11
N GLU A 99 7.74 -0.05 4.83
CA GLU A 99 7.06 1.10 5.40
C GLU A 99 5.72 0.66 5.98
N HIS A 100 5.48 0.97 7.26
CA HIS A 100 4.15 0.87 7.84
C HIS A 100 3.24 1.93 7.23
N VAL A 101 2.10 1.52 6.68
CA VAL A 101 1.10 2.42 6.09
C VAL A 101 -0.24 2.20 6.76
N GLY A 102 -0.99 3.28 6.97
CA GLY A 102 -2.29 3.22 7.62
C GLY A 102 -2.27 2.79 9.10
N GLY A 103 -3.35 3.10 9.81
CA GLY A 103 -3.56 2.68 11.19
C GLY A 103 -2.52 3.17 12.23
N PRO A 104 -2.51 2.59 13.44
CA PRO A 104 -1.64 3.02 14.53
C PRO A 104 -0.17 2.61 14.35
N ALA A 105 0.11 1.51 13.65
CA ALA A 105 1.48 1.02 13.43
C ALA A 105 2.32 2.03 12.63
N ALA A 106 1.75 2.66 11.58
CA ALA A 106 2.41 3.72 10.82
C ALA A 106 2.80 4.94 11.68
N LYS A 107 2.07 5.19 12.78
CA LYS A 107 2.38 6.27 13.72
C LYS A 107 3.42 5.86 14.76
N ALA A 108 3.38 4.60 15.20
CA ALA A 108 4.29 4.06 16.21
C ALA A 108 5.69 3.79 15.66
N SER A 109 5.77 3.34 14.40
CA SER A 109 7.02 3.00 13.70
C SER A 109 7.11 3.77 12.38
N PRO A 110 7.27 5.12 12.43
CA PRO A 110 7.26 5.94 11.22
C PRO A 110 8.54 5.82 10.39
N GLN A 111 9.62 5.28 10.97
CA GLN A 111 10.89 5.16 10.26
C GLN A 111 10.88 3.94 9.34
N PRO A 112 11.13 4.13 8.03
CA PRO A 112 11.23 3.02 7.11
C PRO A 112 12.46 2.16 7.44
N LEU A 113 12.36 0.87 7.13
CA LEU A 113 13.44 -0.09 7.33
C LEU A 113 13.89 -0.63 5.98
N THR A 114 15.19 -0.73 5.75
CA THR A 114 15.73 -1.40 4.55
C THR A 114 16.30 -2.75 4.94
N ILE A 115 15.97 -3.79 4.18
CA ILE A 115 16.54 -5.14 4.33
C ILE A 115 17.38 -5.46 3.10
N LYS A 116 18.64 -5.86 3.31
CA LYS A 116 19.51 -6.36 2.22
C LYS A 116 20.41 -7.47 2.75
N GLY A 117 20.37 -8.63 2.12
CA GLY A 117 21.06 -9.81 2.62
C GLY A 117 20.66 -10.10 4.07
N ARG A 118 21.66 -10.14 4.95
CA ARG A 118 21.47 -10.39 6.39
C ARG A 118 21.30 -9.12 7.24
N GLU A 119 21.16 -7.96 6.60
CA GLU A 119 21.15 -6.68 7.27
C GLU A 119 19.75 -6.06 7.32
N VAL A 120 19.37 -5.54 8.49
CA VAL A 120 18.26 -4.58 8.64
C VAL A 120 18.86 -3.23 9.00
N ARG A 121 18.56 -2.22 8.18
CA ARG A 121 19.04 -0.86 8.32
C ARG A 121 17.88 0.09 8.61
N ILE A 122 18.09 0.97 9.59
CA ILE A 122 17.19 2.09 9.91
C ILE A 122 18.00 3.37 9.81
N ASP A 123 17.61 4.27 8.90
CA ASP A 123 18.29 5.54 8.73
C ASP A 123 17.96 6.47 9.90
N THR A 124 19.01 6.93 10.58
CA THR A 124 18.87 7.74 11.80
C THR A 124 19.03 9.22 11.53
N ALA A 125 19.83 9.60 10.52
CA ALA A 125 19.96 10.98 10.07
C ALA A 125 20.32 11.05 8.57
N PRO A 126 19.70 11.96 7.80
CA PRO A 126 20.09 12.19 6.42
C PRO A 126 21.47 12.87 6.34
N ALA A 127 22.08 12.80 5.16
CA ALA A 127 23.31 13.55 4.88
C ALA A 127 23.04 15.06 4.92
N SER A 128 24.06 15.83 5.33
CA SER A 128 24.07 17.29 5.28
C SER A 128 25.38 17.77 4.65
N ALA A 129 25.48 19.07 4.34
CA ALA A 129 26.69 19.65 3.74
C ALA A 129 28.00 19.36 4.51
N PHE A 130 27.90 19.02 5.79
CA PHE A 130 29.06 18.80 6.67
C PHE A 130 29.11 17.41 7.32
N LYS A 131 28.12 16.55 7.08
CA LYS A 131 28.05 15.22 7.71
C LYS A 131 27.43 14.19 6.78
N ALA A 132 28.05 13.01 6.71
CA ALA A 132 27.48 11.86 6.03
C ALA A 132 26.17 11.40 6.69
N ALA A 133 25.31 10.74 5.93
CA ALA A 133 24.12 10.08 6.46
C ALA A 133 24.52 8.99 7.44
N THR A 134 23.71 8.81 8.49
CA THR A 134 23.93 7.76 9.50
C THR A 134 22.78 6.78 9.55
N ALA A 135 23.10 5.54 9.86
CA ALA A 135 22.13 4.48 10.05
C ALA A 135 22.48 3.58 11.23
N THR A 136 21.47 2.90 11.74
CA THR A 136 21.61 1.76 12.64
C THR A 136 21.42 0.49 11.83
N THR A 137 22.44 -0.36 11.79
CA THR A 137 22.41 -1.65 11.10
C THR A 137 22.41 -2.77 12.13
N ARG A 138 21.59 -3.79 11.87
CA ARG A 138 21.54 -5.05 12.63
C ARG A 138 21.78 -6.19 11.66
N VAL A 139 22.59 -7.17 12.04
CA VAL A 139 22.90 -8.34 11.20
C VAL A 139 22.34 -9.59 11.85
N SER A 140 21.49 -10.34 11.13
CA SER A 140 20.85 -11.55 11.65
C SER A 140 20.56 -12.57 10.53
N ALA A 141 20.30 -13.83 10.89
CA ALA A 141 19.77 -14.80 9.94
C ALA A 141 18.33 -14.48 9.55
N ALA A 142 17.51 -14.03 10.51
CA ALA A 142 16.11 -13.65 10.30
C ALA A 142 15.94 -12.55 9.25
N ALA A 143 16.90 -11.62 9.13
CA ALA A 143 16.92 -10.60 8.09
C ALA A 143 17.03 -11.22 6.68
N GLY A 144 17.93 -12.20 6.50
CA GLY A 144 18.09 -12.92 5.23
C GLY A 144 16.86 -13.78 4.88
N ASP A 145 16.29 -14.46 5.87
CA ASP A 145 15.05 -15.21 5.69
C ASP A 145 13.88 -14.29 5.32
N LEU A 146 13.84 -13.10 5.91
CA LEU A 146 12.83 -12.08 5.60
C LEU A 146 13.02 -11.54 4.18
N GLU A 147 14.23 -11.20 3.76
CA GLU A 147 14.50 -10.78 2.39
C GLU A 147 14.04 -11.85 1.38
N ALA A 148 14.46 -13.11 1.56
CA ALA A 148 14.08 -14.21 0.68
C ALA A 148 12.56 -14.40 0.63
N MET A 149 11.87 -14.28 1.77
CA MET A 149 10.42 -14.31 1.85
C MET A 149 9.78 -13.18 1.02
N LEU A 150 10.28 -11.96 1.15
CA LEU A 150 9.72 -10.78 0.49
C LEU A 150 9.98 -10.78 -1.02
N LEU A 151 11.13 -11.26 -1.48
CA LEU A 151 11.40 -11.48 -2.91
C LEU A 151 10.41 -12.50 -3.49
N LYS A 152 10.20 -13.61 -2.79
CA LYS A 152 9.22 -14.63 -3.18
C LYS A 152 7.79 -14.09 -3.20
N LEU A 153 7.44 -13.23 -2.23
CA LEU A 153 6.14 -12.56 -2.18
C LEU A 153 5.95 -11.64 -3.39
N GLY A 154 6.95 -10.81 -3.69
CA GLY A 154 6.93 -9.88 -4.84
C GLY A 154 6.75 -10.61 -6.16
N HIS A 155 7.44 -11.74 -6.32
CA HIS A 155 7.27 -12.58 -7.49
C HIS A 155 5.86 -13.17 -7.59
N LYS A 156 5.37 -13.78 -6.51
CA LYS A 156 4.02 -14.37 -6.47
C LYS A 156 2.90 -13.35 -6.72
N ARG A 157 3.10 -12.09 -6.31
CA ARG A 157 2.14 -10.99 -6.48
C ARG A 157 2.32 -10.22 -7.78
N GLY A 158 3.29 -10.59 -8.62
CA GLY A 158 3.55 -9.97 -9.92
C GLY A 158 4.28 -8.62 -9.85
N ALA A 159 4.74 -8.18 -8.67
CA ALA A 159 5.57 -6.98 -8.54
C ALA A 159 6.98 -7.22 -9.09
N LEU A 160 7.48 -8.46 -8.99
CA LEU A 160 8.77 -8.88 -9.56
C LEU A 160 8.54 -9.94 -10.65
N ASP A 161 8.86 -9.62 -11.90
CA ASP A 161 8.91 -10.64 -12.94
C ASP A 161 10.11 -11.59 -12.74
N ALA A 162 10.09 -12.74 -13.42
CA ALA A 162 11.13 -13.77 -13.26
C ALA A 162 12.53 -13.28 -13.64
N LYS A 163 12.67 -12.42 -14.66
CA LYS A 163 13.97 -11.87 -15.08
C LYS A 163 14.49 -10.88 -14.06
N THR A 164 13.62 -10.03 -13.53
CA THR A 164 13.98 -9.10 -12.46
C THR A 164 14.46 -9.91 -11.26
N LEU A 165 13.71 -10.91 -10.80
CA LEU A 165 14.10 -11.74 -9.67
C LEU A 165 15.45 -12.44 -9.87
N ASP A 166 15.71 -13.01 -11.04
CA ASP A 166 16.98 -13.67 -11.39
C ASP A 166 18.18 -12.73 -11.22
N VAL A 167 18.06 -11.49 -11.73
CA VAL A 167 19.09 -10.44 -11.57
C VAL A 167 19.29 -10.03 -10.10
N LEU A 168 18.24 -10.05 -9.28
CA LEU A 168 18.37 -9.72 -7.85
C LEU A 168 19.07 -10.83 -7.05
N LEU A 169 18.92 -12.09 -7.46
CA LEU A 169 19.48 -13.26 -6.76
C LEU A 169 20.91 -13.59 -7.19
N ASP A 170 21.34 -13.20 -8.38
CA ASP A 170 22.69 -13.47 -8.93
C ASP A 170 23.77 -12.45 -8.50
N GLN A 171 23.54 -11.75 -7.39
CA GLN A 171 24.51 -10.78 -6.86
C GLN A 171 25.53 -11.49 -5.94
N PRO A 172 26.85 -11.22 -6.11
CA PRO A 172 27.93 -11.88 -5.36
C PRO A 172 27.98 -11.50 -3.87
#